data_AF-A0A9P9I6L7-F1
#
_entry.id   AF-A0A9P9I6L7-F1
#
_cell.length_a   1.000
_cell.length_b   1.000
_cell.length_c   1.000
_cell.angle_alpha   90.00
_cell.angle_beta   90.00
_cell.angle_gamma   90.00
#
_symmetry.space_group_name_H-M   'P 1'
#
loop_
_entity.id
_entity.type
_entity.pdbx_description
1 polymer ?
#
loop_
_entity_poly.entity_id
_entity_poly.type
_entity_poly.pdbx_seq_one_letter_code
_entity_poly.pdbx_strand_id
1 'polypeptide(L)'
;MASSAPGKVSREEFRRQKDLDAARKAGTAPAEVDSQGRAINPHIPQYIAKAPWYLETGAPSLDHQRRPDYDDSPTKLDEWYARGERAGPAATKFRKGACENCGVIIHKTKDCLERPRRRGAKLTGKDIAADEVVQDLNMSYAAKRDRWNGYDSAEHKKIYEQYAAVEAARQKQREDEIDAQTTTDLATARKVAKAKAGGDAEFGSSDEEDEDEDKYADAADAVGQKMDTKTRITVRNLRIREDTAKYLMNLEEDSAYYDPKTRSMRDAPDKSVPVEEARFTGENFLRSTGEAMDVQQLQLFAWQSASRGNDVHLNANPTQGEILHQQFLKKKDTLQTTNKASVLDRYGGEQYLRTAPKELLTGQTENYVEYSRSGQVIRGTERVKARSKYPEDVFVNNHTRVWGSWYDKSAGKWGYGCCHSFIHMSYCAGEAGINATESSSALNLLRADADHQSASETSAGPGRSIDNNWLASAKKRVGDSDVALDQEKLQAALREERKRKQRMEDDEGDSRDKRRKYNSFSGGQDVTEEEMEAYRMSKVSADDPMANYRDEDD
;
A
#
# COMPACT_ATOMS: atom_id res chain seq x y z
N MET A 1 -10.51 68.85 -18.78
CA MET A 1 -10.57 67.61 -19.59
C MET A 1 -12.03 67.24 -19.75
N ALA A 2 -12.57 67.35 -20.96
CA ALA A 2 -13.99 67.16 -21.23
C ALA A 2 -14.41 65.69 -21.07
N SER A 3 -15.51 65.47 -20.36
CA SER A 3 -16.18 64.18 -20.20
C SER A 3 -16.71 63.69 -21.55
N SER A 4 -16.08 62.66 -22.13
CA SER A 4 -16.57 62.00 -23.33
C SER A 4 -17.85 61.23 -22.99
N ALA A 5 -18.97 61.61 -23.60
CA ALA A 5 -20.20 60.82 -23.56
C ALA A 5 -19.94 59.41 -24.13
N PRO A 6 -20.59 58.34 -23.62
CA PRO A 6 -20.42 57.00 -24.15
C PRO A 6 -20.97 56.96 -25.58
N GLY A 7 -20.06 56.96 -26.56
CA GLY A 7 -20.39 56.84 -27.97
C GLY A 7 -21.16 55.55 -28.23
N LYS A 8 -22.20 55.61 -29.06
CA LYS A 8 -22.91 54.41 -29.54
C LYS A 8 -21.90 53.51 -30.24
N VAL A 9 -21.66 52.33 -29.68
CA VAL A 9 -20.79 51.30 -30.28
C VAL A 9 -21.29 51.00 -31.70
N SER A 10 -20.39 50.97 -32.69
CA SER A 10 -20.78 50.65 -34.06
C SER A 10 -21.28 49.20 -34.15
N ARG A 11 -22.14 48.89 -35.12
CA ARG A 11 -22.71 47.53 -35.29
C ARG A 11 -21.61 46.47 -35.46
N GLU A 12 -20.51 46.84 -36.11
CA GLU A 12 -19.35 45.96 -36.31
C GLU A 12 -18.59 45.73 -35.01
N GLU A 13 -18.36 46.76 -34.21
CA GLU A 13 -17.73 46.64 -32.89
C GLU A 13 -18.60 45.84 -31.92
N PHE A 14 -19.93 46.01 -31.94
CA PHE A 14 -20.84 45.23 -31.11
C PHE A 14 -20.82 43.73 -31.49
N ARG A 15 -20.78 43.44 -32.80
CA ARG A 15 -20.58 42.06 -33.29
C ARG A 15 -19.24 41.51 -32.83
N ARG A 16 -18.15 42.27 -32.99
CA ARG A 16 -16.81 41.88 -32.53
C ARG A 16 -16.78 41.61 -31.02
N GLN A 17 -17.40 42.47 -30.19
CA GLN A 17 -17.50 42.24 -28.74
C GLN A 17 -18.29 40.97 -28.42
N LYS A 18 -19.41 40.72 -29.11
CA LYS A 18 -20.20 39.51 -28.91
C LYS A 18 -19.46 38.24 -29.34
N ASP A 19 -18.74 38.31 -30.46
CA ASP A 19 -17.94 37.19 -30.97
C ASP A 19 -16.74 36.92 -30.06
N LEU A 20 -16.11 37.97 -29.51
CA LEU A 20 -15.08 37.86 -28.48
C LEU A 20 -15.64 37.27 -27.20
N ASP A 21 -16.81 37.68 -26.73
CA ASP A 21 -17.47 37.10 -25.55
C ASP A 21 -17.85 35.63 -25.78
N ALA A 22 -18.28 35.27 -26.99
CA ALA A 22 -18.53 33.88 -27.36
C ALA A 22 -17.24 33.06 -27.39
N ALA A 23 -16.15 33.60 -27.93
CA ALA A 23 -14.83 32.98 -27.93
C ALA A 23 -14.28 32.83 -26.49
N ARG A 24 -14.47 33.83 -25.63
CA ARG A 24 -14.11 33.79 -24.21
C ARG A 24 -14.89 32.71 -23.47
N LYS A 25 -16.20 32.62 -23.70
CA LYS A 25 -17.05 31.54 -23.15
C LYS A 25 -16.69 30.16 -23.69
N ALA A 26 -16.18 30.08 -24.91
CA ALA A 26 -15.66 28.85 -25.50
C ALA A 26 -14.23 28.52 -25.03
N GLY A 27 -13.58 29.40 -24.25
CA GLY A 27 -12.20 29.22 -23.78
C GLY A 27 -11.13 29.42 -24.85
N THR A 28 -11.49 29.92 -26.05
CA THR A 28 -10.54 30.17 -27.15
C THR A 28 -9.89 31.56 -27.08
N ALA A 29 -10.52 32.51 -26.38
CA ALA A 29 -9.99 33.83 -26.11
C ALA A 29 -9.74 34.04 -24.60
N PRO A 30 -8.69 34.79 -24.21
CA PRO A 30 -8.39 35.05 -22.81
C PRO A 30 -9.51 35.85 -22.14
N ALA A 31 -9.73 35.58 -20.85
CA ALA A 31 -10.69 36.30 -20.04
C ALA A 31 -10.35 37.80 -19.96
N GLU A 32 -11.38 38.62 -19.76
CA GLU A 32 -11.20 40.06 -19.55
C GLU A 32 -10.53 40.30 -18.19
N VAL A 33 -9.55 41.20 -18.13
CA VAL A 33 -8.77 41.45 -16.90
C VAL A 33 -9.28 42.74 -16.26
N ASP A 34 -9.53 42.71 -14.96
CA ASP A 34 -9.97 43.87 -14.19
C ASP A 34 -8.82 44.87 -13.93
N SER A 35 -9.15 46.04 -13.35
CA SER A 35 -8.16 47.06 -12.98
C SER A 35 -7.16 46.61 -11.91
N GLN A 36 -7.42 45.49 -11.21
CA GLN A 36 -6.54 44.88 -10.20
C GLN A 36 -5.79 43.65 -10.74
N GLY A 37 -5.87 43.38 -12.05
CA GLY A 37 -5.18 42.25 -12.69
C GLY A 37 -5.89 40.90 -12.53
N ARG A 38 -7.10 40.84 -11.98
CA ARG A 38 -7.87 39.60 -11.82
C ARG A 38 -8.70 39.32 -13.06
N ALA A 39 -8.72 38.06 -13.48
CA ALA A 39 -9.54 37.62 -14.61
C ALA A 39 -11.03 37.60 -14.24
N ILE A 40 -11.86 38.30 -15.02
CA ILE A 40 -13.32 38.26 -14.94
C ILE A 40 -13.79 37.01 -15.68
N ASN A 41 -14.48 36.13 -14.96
CA ASN A 41 -15.01 34.89 -15.55
C ASN A 41 -16.02 35.23 -16.68
N PRO A 42 -15.78 34.79 -17.94
CA PRO A 42 -16.66 35.08 -19.09
C PRO A 42 -18.08 34.52 -18.99
N HIS A 43 -18.31 33.57 -18.09
CA HIS A 43 -19.62 33.00 -17.84
C HIS A 43 -20.47 33.84 -16.89
N ILE A 44 -19.91 34.90 -16.28
CA ILE A 44 -20.69 35.89 -15.53
C ILE A 44 -21.60 36.63 -16.52
N PRO A 45 -22.93 36.64 -16.31
CA PRO A 45 -23.84 37.39 -17.17
C PRO A 45 -23.46 38.87 -17.27
N GLN A 46 -23.63 39.47 -18.46
CA GLN A 46 -23.24 40.85 -18.72
C GLN A 46 -23.86 41.87 -17.75
N TYR A 47 -25.07 41.62 -17.25
CA TYR A 47 -25.74 42.52 -16.29
C TYR A 47 -25.13 42.50 -14.89
N ILE A 48 -24.35 41.47 -14.53
CA ILE A 48 -23.58 41.41 -13.28
C ILE A 48 -22.19 41.99 -13.50
N ALA A 49 -21.53 41.61 -14.60
CA ALA A 49 -20.16 42.01 -14.91
C ALA A 49 -20.04 43.50 -15.27
N LYS A 50 -21.02 44.08 -15.97
CA LYS A 50 -20.99 45.49 -16.34
C LYS A 50 -21.37 46.36 -15.15
N ALA A 51 -20.45 47.23 -14.73
CA ALA A 51 -20.74 48.24 -13.73
C ALA A 51 -21.84 49.20 -14.22
N PRO A 52 -22.84 49.52 -13.39
CA PRO A 52 -23.80 50.59 -13.69
C PRO A 52 -23.10 51.94 -13.84
N TRP A 53 -23.68 52.84 -14.64
CA TRP A 53 -23.10 54.15 -14.99
C TRP A 53 -22.67 55.01 -13.78
N TYR A 54 -23.32 54.85 -12.63
CA TYR A 54 -23.03 55.61 -11.40
C TYR A 54 -21.85 55.05 -10.59
N LEU A 55 -21.31 53.88 -10.97
CA LEU A 55 -20.08 53.27 -10.43
C LEU A 55 -19.06 52.96 -11.54
N GLU A 56 -19.30 53.42 -12.77
CA GLU A 56 -18.49 53.10 -13.93
C GLU A 56 -17.17 53.89 -13.91
N THR A 57 -16.05 53.19 -13.77
CA THR A 57 -14.69 53.77 -13.81
C THR A 57 -14.06 53.74 -15.21
N GLY A 58 -14.82 53.30 -16.22
CA GLY A 58 -14.37 53.16 -17.61
C GLY A 58 -13.57 51.91 -17.92
N ALA A 59 -13.24 51.08 -16.91
CA ALA A 59 -12.61 49.78 -17.06
C ALA A 59 -13.58 48.66 -16.62
N PRO A 60 -13.53 47.46 -17.23
CA PRO A 60 -14.24 46.29 -16.74
C PRO A 60 -13.80 45.95 -15.31
N SER A 61 -14.71 45.93 -14.35
CA SER A 61 -14.43 45.53 -12.97
C SER A 61 -15.65 44.87 -12.33
N LEU A 62 -15.41 44.06 -11.30
CA LEU A 62 -16.46 43.45 -10.47
C LEU A 62 -16.55 44.11 -9.08
N ASP A 63 -15.91 45.27 -8.91
CA ASP A 63 -15.82 45.93 -7.60
C ASP A 63 -17.17 46.47 -7.13
N HIS A 64 -18.09 46.80 -8.03
CA HIS A 64 -19.47 47.18 -7.68
C HIS A 64 -20.31 46.04 -7.09
N GLN A 65 -19.88 44.78 -7.25
CA GLN A 65 -20.51 43.62 -6.63
C GLN A 65 -19.90 43.27 -5.27
N ARG A 66 -18.76 43.89 -4.91
CA ARG A 66 -18.18 43.70 -3.57
C ARG A 66 -19.05 44.38 -2.54
N ARG A 67 -19.05 43.85 -1.32
CA ARG A 67 -19.79 44.43 -0.20
C ARG A 67 -19.32 45.90 -0.03
N PRO A 68 -20.23 46.89 -0.06
CA PRO A 68 -19.87 48.28 0.20
C PRO A 68 -19.30 48.44 1.61
N ASP A 69 -18.36 49.37 1.78
CA ASP A 69 -17.71 49.67 3.07
C ASP A 69 -18.62 50.38 4.09
N TYR A 70 -19.95 50.25 3.99
CA TYR A 70 -20.86 50.70 5.05
C TYR A 70 -20.65 49.79 6.26
N ASP A 71 -19.83 50.30 7.18
CA ASP A 71 -19.39 49.62 8.37
C ASP A 71 -20.50 49.62 9.44
N ASP A 72 -21.47 48.74 9.25
CA ASP A 72 -22.34 48.25 10.34
C ASP A 72 -21.74 46.94 10.89
N SER A 73 -20.40 46.89 11.03
CA SER A 73 -19.79 45.72 11.66
C SER A 73 -20.25 45.67 13.13
N PRO A 74 -20.74 44.50 13.58
CA PRO A 74 -21.12 44.34 14.98
C PRO A 74 -19.89 44.57 15.85
N THR A 75 -20.11 45.05 17.08
CA THR A 75 -19.09 45.16 18.12
C THR A 75 -18.28 43.86 18.21
N LYS A 76 -16.99 43.97 18.55
CA LYS A 76 -16.10 42.80 18.65
C LYS A 76 -16.62 41.81 19.68
N LEU A 77 -16.24 40.54 19.54
CA LEU A 77 -16.71 39.45 20.42
C LEU A 77 -16.41 39.72 21.91
N ASP A 78 -15.32 40.41 22.21
CA ASP A 78 -14.89 40.71 23.58
C ASP A 78 -15.60 41.95 24.18
N GLU A 79 -16.32 42.72 23.36
CA GLU A 79 -17.00 43.94 23.82
C GLU A 79 -18.38 43.60 24.37
N TRP A 80 -18.50 43.63 25.69
CA TRP A 80 -19.76 43.45 26.41
C TRP A 80 -20.00 44.59 27.40
N TYR A 81 -21.25 44.77 27.83
CA TYR A 81 -21.61 45.77 28.81
C TYR A 81 -20.77 45.64 30.09
N ALA A 82 -20.15 46.74 30.50
CA ALA A 82 -19.38 46.86 31.74
C ALA A 82 -20.27 46.70 32.98
N ARG A 83 -20.50 45.45 33.42
CA ARG A 83 -21.33 45.15 34.59
C ARG A 83 -20.61 45.54 35.88
N GLY A 84 -21.20 46.48 36.64
CA GLY A 84 -20.72 46.85 37.97
C GLY A 84 -19.53 47.82 37.98
N GLU A 85 -19.07 48.27 36.81
CA GLU A 85 -18.05 49.31 36.72
C GLU A 85 -18.64 50.69 37.06
N ARG A 86 -17.91 51.43 37.89
CA ARG A 86 -18.28 52.76 38.35
C ARG A 86 -17.42 53.80 37.64
N ALA A 87 -18.04 54.84 37.09
CA ALA A 87 -17.37 55.90 36.34
C ALA A 87 -16.40 56.74 37.20
N GLY A 88 -16.46 56.63 38.53
CA GLY A 88 -15.56 57.31 39.44
C GLY A 88 -15.94 57.11 40.92
N PRO A 89 -15.25 57.82 41.85
CA PRO A 89 -15.60 57.80 43.26
C PRO A 89 -17.01 58.39 43.50
N ALA A 90 -17.68 57.93 44.56
CA ALA A 90 -18.99 58.44 44.92
C ALA A 90 -18.95 59.94 45.20
N ALA A 91 -19.94 60.67 44.69
CA ALA A 91 -20.06 62.10 44.94
C ALA A 91 -20.37 62.35 46.42
N THR A 92 -19.72 63.34 47.02
CA THR A 92 -19.93 63.70 48.44
C THR A 92 -21.17 64.57 48.68
N LYS A 93 -21.76 65.12 47.61
CA LYS A 93 -22.94 65.97 47.67
C LYS A 93 -23.97 65.55 46.63
N PHE A 94 -25.24 65.70 46.98
CA PHE A 94 -26.35 65.43 46.08
C PHE A 94 -26.31 66.39 44.88
N ARG A 95 -26.38 65.84 43.68
CA ARG A 95 -26.34 66.59 42.42
C ARG A 95 -27.76 66.78 41.88
N LYS A 96 -28.06 67.95 41.33
CA LYS A 96 -29.38 68.23 40.73
C LYS A 96 -29.60 67.29 39.53
N GLY A 97 -30.75 66.62 39.48
CA GLY A 97 -31.06 65.61 38.47
C GLY A 97 -30.68 64.17 38.85
N ALA A 98 -30.02 63.98 40.00
CA ALA A 98 -29.77 62.65 40.54
C ALA A 98 -31.01 62.00 41.17
N CYS A 99 -31.03 60.68 41.22
CA CYS A 99 -32.04 59.87 41.87
C CYS A 99 -32.21 60.30 43.33
N GLU A 100 -33.44 60.62 43.73
CA GLU A 100 -33.74 61.14 45.07
C GLU A 100 -33.49 60.10 46.19
N ASN A 101 -33.43 58.82 45.83
CA ASN A 101 -33.16 57.72 46.76
C ASN A 101 -31.65 57.50 47.02
N CYS A 102 -30.87 57.26 45.95
CA CYS A 102 -29.47 56.84 46.04
C CYS A 102 -28.44 57.91 45.63
N GLY A 103 -28.85 58.97 44.93
CA GLY A 103 -27.97 60.08 44.53
C GLY A 103 -27.15 59.87 43.24
N VAL A 104 -27.45 58.85 42.44
CA VAL A 104 -26.84 58.57 41.11
C VAL A 104 -27.57 59.33 40.00
N ILE A 105 -26.86 59.78 38.96
CA ILE A 105 -27.46 60.59 37.87
C ILE A 105 -28.14 59.76 36.77
N ILE A 106 -27.76 58.50 36.62
CA ILE A 106 -28.07 57.69 35.43
C ILE A 106 -29.54 57.23 35.38
N HIS A 107 -30.17 57.01 36.54
CA HIS A 107 -31.52 56.49 36.63
C HIS A 107 -32.42 57.37 37.50
N LYS A 108 -33.73 57.19 37.35
CA LYS A 108 -34.77 57.88 38.15
C LYS A 108 -35.09 57.09 39.41
N THR A 109 -35.81 57.70 40.35
CA THR A 109 -36.21 57.06 41.62
C THR A 109 -36.99 55.77 41.47
N LYS A 110 -37.79 55.63 40.41
CA LYS A 110 -38.60 54.44 40.13
C LYS A 110 -37.76 53.24 39.68
N ASP A 111 -36.66 53.50 38.99
CA ASP A 111 -35.77 52.49 38.42
C ASP A 111 -34.52 52.27 39.30
N CYS A 112 -34.61 52.69 40.57
CA CYS A 112 -33.51 52.63 41.52
C CYS A 112 -33.32 51.19 42.04
N LEU A 113 -32.13 50.64 41.84
CA LEU A 113 -31.74 49.31 42.31
C LEU A 113 -31.47 49.27 43.83
N GLU A 114 -31.22 50.43 44.43
CA GLU A 114 -31.02 50.56 45.87
C GLU A 114 -32.35 50.53 46.62
N ARG A 115 -32.34 49.92 47.81
CA ARG A 115 -33.53 49.80 48.66
C ARG A 115 -34.18 51.19 48.89
N PRO A 116 -35.50 51.35 48.69
CA PRO A 116 -36.18 52.62 48.92
C PRO A 116 -36.00 53.14 50.35
N ARG A 117 -35.36 54.32 50.50
CA ARG A 117 -35.09 54.96 51.79
C ARG A 117 -36.22 55.93 52.15
N ARG A 118 -36.66 55.93 53.41
CA ARG A 118 -37.74 56.81 53.90
C ARG A 118 -37.47 58.31 53.72
N ARG A 119 -36.22 58.74 53.84
CA ARG A 119 -35.82 60.16 53.72
C ARG A 119 -34.98 60.46 52.46
N GLY A 120 -34.55 59.44 51.71
CA GLY A 120 -33.77 59.57 50.46
C GLY A 120 -32.42 60.30 50.58
N ALA A 121 -31.53 60.13 49.60
CA ALA A 121 -30.28 60.87 49.50
C ALA A 121 -30.49 62.38 49.21
N LYS A 122 -31.63 62.76 48.62
CA LYS A 122 -31.95 64.18 48.31
C LYS A 122 -32.04 65.07 49.54
N LEU A 123 -32.65 64.57 50.63
CA LEU A 123 -32.83 65.35 51.86
C LEU A 123 -31.72 65.10 52.88
N THR A 124 -31.14 63.89 52.94
CA THR A 124 -30.12 63.56 53.95
C THR A 124 -28.69 63.83 53.47
N GLY A 125 -28.43 63.79 52.16
CA GLY A 125 -27.07 63.93 51.60
C GLY A 125 -26.10 62.84 52.04
N LYS A 126 -26.59 61.75 52.65
CA LYS A 126 -25.78 60.64 53.18
C LYS A 126 -25.86 59.41 52.26
N ASP A 127 -24.79 58.64 52.21
CA ASP A 127 -24.65 57.37 51.48
C ASP A 127 -25.04 57.48 49.99
N ILE A 128 -24.35 58.38 49.27
CA ILE A 128 -24.51 58.56 47.82
C ILE A 128 -23.76 57.43 47.10
N ALA A 129 -24.45 56.74 46.20
CA ALA A 129 -23.82 55.71 45.37
C ALA A 129 -23.01 56.35 44.23
N ALA A 130 -22.01 55.62 43.73
CA ALA A 130 -21.23 56.07 42.59
C ALA A 130 -22.02 55.91 41.28
N ASP A 131 -21.70 56.73 40.28
CA ASP A 131 -22.32 56.62 38.96
C ASP A 131 -21.76 55.39 38.22
N GLU A 132 -22.63 54.66 37.53
CA GLU A 132 -22.32 53.52 36.65
C GLU A 132 -21.88 53.98 35.25
N VAL A 133 -21.21 53.12 34.49
CA VAL A 133 -20.88 53.40 33.08
C VAL A 133 -22.01 52.89 32.18
N VAL A 134 -22.62 53.76 31.38
CA VAL A 134 -23.63 53.37 30.38
C VAL A 134 -22.95 53.21 29.03
N GLN A 135 -23.14 52.05 28.39
CA GLN A 135 -22.61 51.72 27.06
C GLN A 135 -23.77 51.30 26.15
N ASP A 136 -23.76 51.77 24.91
CA ASP A 136 -24.68 51.31 23.86
C ASP A 136 -23.89 50.48 22.84
N LEU A 137 -24.20 49.18 22.76
CA LEU A 137 -23.50 48.23 21.89
C LEU A 137 -24.42 47.75 20.75
N ASN A 138 -23.96 47.92 19.51
CA ASN A 138 -24.62 47.41 18.32
C ASN A 138 -24.13 45.98 18.03
N MET A 139 -24.88 45.01 18.55
CA MET A 139 -24.56 43.59 18.41
C MET A 139 -25.39 42.88 17.34
N SER A 140 -24.81 41.84 16.74
CA SER A 140 -25.49 40.92 15.82
C SER A 140 -26.55 40.05 16.52
N TYR A 141 -27.39 39.35 15.74
CA TYR A 141 -28.42 38.45 16.30
C TYR A 141 -27.84 37.35 17.21
N ALA A 142 -26.72 36.75 16.77
CA ALA A 142 -26.02 35.71 17.51
C ALA A 142 -25.33 36.30 18.73
N ALA A 143 -24.62 37.43 18.59
CA ALA A 143 -23.96 38.10 19.70
C ALA A 143 -24.96 38.48 20.80
N LYS A 144 -26.15 39.04 20.49
CA LYS A 144 -27.17 39.36 21.51
C LYS A 144 -27.66 38.16 22.33
N ARG A 145 -27.59 36.95 21.76
CA ARG A 145 -28.13 35.71 22.34
C ARG A 145 -27.05 34.75 22.81
N ASP A 146 -25.79 35.15 22.70
CA ASP A 146 -24.72 34.33 23.19
C ASP A 146 -24.84 34.24 24.72
N ARG A 147 -24.88 33.00 25.19
CA ARG A 147 -24.96 32.69 26.62
C ARG A 147 -23.69 33.11 27.34
N TRP A 148 -22.57 33.14 26.62
CA TRP A 148 -21.24 33.39 27.16
C TRP A 148 -20.80 34.85 27.02
N ASN A 149 -21.74 35.77 26.78
CA ASN A 149 -21.46 37.21 26.77
C ASN A 149 -20.93 37.70 28.12
N GLY A 150 -19.78 38.38 28.10
CA GLY A 150 -19.10 38.87 29.30
C GLY A 150 -18.43 37.76 30.12
N TYR A 151 -18.12 36.61 29.50
CA TYR A 151 -17.38 35.53 30.15
C TYR A 151 -15.93 35.95 30.44
N ASP A 152 -15.54 35.91 31.71
CA ASP A 152 -14.14 36.12 32.09
C ASP A 152 -13.35 34.81 31.96
N SER A 153 -12.35 34.82 31.06
CA SER A 153 -11.43 33.70 30.84
C SER A 153 -10.73 33.22 32.12
N ALA A 154 -10.55 34.09 33.13
CA ALA A 154 -9.96 33.69 34.40
C ALA A 154 -10.86 32.73 35.20
N GLU A 155 -12.19 32.76 35.02
CA GLU A 155 -13.09 31.83 35.70
C GLU A 155 -12.93 30.39 35.22
N HIS A 156 -12.41 30.18 34.01
CA HIS A 156 -12.10 28.85 33.50
C HIS A 156 -11.04 28.13 34.37
N LYS A 157 -10.22 28.88 35.12
CA LYS A 157 -9.25 28.30 36.07
C LYS A 157 -9.92 27.48 37.17
N LYS A 158 -11.11 27.89 37.64
CA LYS A 158 -11.88 27.14 38.65
C LYS A 158 -12.25 25.74 38.13
N ILE A 159 -12.45 25.58 36.82
CA ILE A 159 -12.73 24.29 36.19
C ILE A 159 -11.47 23.41 36.23
N TYR A 160 -10.30 23.95 35.88
CA TYR A 160 -9.04 23.21 35.99
C TYR A 160 -8.77 22.75 37.43
N GLU A 161 -9.02 23.59 38.43
CA GLU A 161 -8.89 23.23 39.85
C GLU A 161 -9.83 22.09 40.24
N GLN A 162 -11.08 22.11 39.75
CA GLN A 162 -12.04 21.02 39.98
C GLN A 162 -11.57 19.70 39.34
N TYR A 163 -11.09 19.74 38.09
CA TYR A 163 -10.56 18.55 37.42
C TYR A 163 -9.31 18.01 38.11
N ALA A 164 -8.41 18.89 38.56
CA ALA A 164 -7.22 18.51 39.32
C ALA A 164 -7.59 17.83 40.65
N ALA A 165 -8.61 18.33 41.36
CA ALA A 165 -9.12 17.69 42.58
C ALA A 165 -9.73 16.31 42.30
N VAL A 166 -10.45 16.15 41.18
CA VAL A 166 -11.02 14.87 40.75
C VAL A 166 -9.91 13.88 40.37
N GLU A 167 -8.87 14.31 39.67
CA GLU A 167 -7.71 13.47 39.33
C GLU A 167 -6.94 13.03 40.58
N ALA A 168 -6.71 13.95 41.54
CA ALA A 168 -6.09 13.61 42.82
C ALA A 168 -6.92 12.60 43.61
N ALA A 169 -8.25 12.70 43.59
CA ALA A 169 -9.13 11.72 44.22
C ALA A 169 -9.06 10.36 43.51
N ARG A 170 -9.03 10.33 42.17
CA ARG A 170 -8.87 9.09 41.39
C ARG A 170 -7.51 8.44 41.64
N GLN A 171 -6.45 9.23 41.77
CA GLN A 171 -5.13 8.72 42.09
C GLN A 171 -5.10 8.06 43.47
N LYS A 172 -5.66 8.72 44.50
CA LYS A 172 -5.78 8.12 45.84
C LYS A 172 -6.59 6.83 45.84
N GLN A 173 -7.71 6.79 45.12
CA GLN A 173 -8.50 5.55 44.97
C GLN A 173 -7.67 4.42 44.34
N ARG A 174 -6.87 4.73 43.31
CA ARG A 174 -5.98 3.74 42.69
C ARG A 174 -4.86 3.30 43.64
N GLU A 175 -4.28 4.21 44.42
CA GLU A 175 -3.28 3.90 45.45
C GLU A 175 -3.88 2.97 46.52
N ASP A 176 -5.07 3.30 47.04
CA ASP A 176 -5.80 2.47 48.01
C ASP A 176 -6.13 1.08 47.43
N GLU A 177 -6.47 0.99 46.14
CA GLU A 177 -6.71 -0.29 45.43
C GLU A 177 -5.43 -1.12 45.28
N ILE A 178 -4.31 -0.49 44.91
CA ILE A 178 -3.00 -1.16 44.81
C ILE A 178 -2.55 -1.64 46.19
N ASP A 179 -2.71 -0.82 47.23
CA ASP A 179 -2.40 -1.21 48.61
C ASP A 179 -3.31 -2.35 49.07
N ALA A 180 -4.60 -2.33 48.75
CA ALA A 180 -5.50 -3.44 49.02
C ALA A 180 -5.08 -4.72 48.27
N GLN A 181 -4.71 -4.64 46.99
CA GLN A 181 -4.24 -5.78 46.20
C GLN A 181 -2.91 -6.34 46.73
N THR A 182 -1.92 -5.48 46.98
CA THR A 182 -0.64 -5.90 47.56
C THR A 182 -0.81 -6.49 48.95
N THR A 183 -1.76 -6.01 49.77
CA THR A 183 -2.06 -6.66 51.06
C THR A 183 -2.70 -8.02 50.89
N THR A 184 -3.54 -8.22 49.87
CA THR A 184 -4.08 -9.55 49.55
C THR A 184 -3.00 -10.48 49.00
N ASP A 185 -2.07 -9.98 48.19
CA ASP A 185 -0.95 -10.75 47.63
C ASP A 185 0.11 -11.07 48.69
N LEU A 186 0.36 -10.17 49.64
CA LEU A 186 1.17 -10.45 50.82
C LEU A 186 0.48 -11.47 51.74
N ALA A 187 -0.85 -11.47 51.82
CA ALA A 187 -1.60 -12.45 52.59
C ALA A 187 -1.63 -13.84 51.92
N THR A 188 -1.70 -13.91 50.59
CA THR A 188 -1.55 -15.16 49.83
C THR A 188 -0.11 -15.65 49.89
N ALA A 189 0.90 -14.80 49.70
CA ALA A 189 2.31 -15.13 49.87
C ALA A 189 2.63 -15.63 51.28
N ARG A 190 2.05 -15.01 52.34
CA ARG A 190 2.19 -15.52 53.72
C ARG A 190 1.50 -16.87 53.94
N LYS A 191 0.38 -17.15 53.26
CA LYS A 191 -0.26 -18.48 53.31
C LYS A 191 0.56 -19.54 52.58
N VAL A 192 1.17 -19.20 51.44
CA VAL A 192 2.06 -20.10 50.69
C VAL A 192 3.38 -20.32 51.45
N ALA A 193 3.95 -19.29 52.08
CA ALA A 193 5.12 -19.42 52.94
C ALA A 193 4.83 -20.25 54.21
N LYS A 194 3.62 -20.15 54.78
CA LYS A 194 3.20 -20.99 55.91
C LYS A 194 2.91 -22.45 55.51
N ALA A 195 2.64 -22.71 54.23
CA ALA A 195 2.57 -24.07 53.68
C ALA A 195 3.95 -24.68 53.35
N LYS A 196 5.02 -23.86 53.29
CA LYS A 196 6.41 -24.28 53.05
C LYS A 196 7.31 -24.28 54.31
N ALA A 197 6.76 -24.11 55.50
CA ALA A 197 7.52 -24.26 56.76
C ALA A 197 7.63 -25.75 57.15
N GLY A 198 8.46 -26.47 56.39
CA GLY A 198 8.84 -27.86 56.60
C GLY A 198 9.96 -28.26 55.65
N GLY A 199 11.13 -27.60 55.74
CA GLY A 199 12.35 -28.02 55.06
C GLY A 199 13.15 -26.88 54.41
N ASP A 200 14.23 -26.50 55.10
CA ASP A 200 15.58 -26.11 54.62
C ASP A 200 15.78 -25.06 53.48
N ALA A 201 16.86 -24.29 53.63
CA ALA A 201 17.15 -23.04 52.94
C ALA A 201 17.75 -23.21 51.53
N GLU A 202 17.21 -22.49 50.53
CA GLU A 202 17.97 -22.09 49.34
C GLU A 202 17.44 -20.73 48.81
N PHE A 203 18.19 -19.68 49.08
CA PHE A 203 18.03 -18.35 48.50
C PHE A 203 18.51 -18.41 47.04
N GLY A 204 17.61 -18.78 46.14
CA GLY A 204 17.82 -18.83 44.69
C GLY A 204 17.07 -17.70 43.99
N SER A 205 17.83 -16.78 43.42
CA SER A 205 17.41 -15.76 42.46
C SER A 205 16.78 -16.40 41.21
N SER A 206 15.48 -16.17 40.98
CA SER A 206 14.76 -16.34 39.70
C SER A 206 13.69 -15.25 39.74
N ASP A 207 13.80 -14.14 39.02
CA ASP A 207 13.74 -14.03 37.55
C ASP A 207 12.66 -14.94 36.98
N GLU A 208 11.42 -14.61 37.32
CA GLU A 208 10.20 -15.00 36.61
C GLU A 208 9.36 -13.71 36.44
N GLU A 209 9.91 -12.74 35.71
CA GLU A 209 9.19 -11.61 35.14
C GLU A 209 8.93 -11.92 33.66
N ASP A 210 7.91 -12.73 33.34
CA ASP A 210 7.45 -12.91 31.95
C ASP A 210 5.99 -13.42 31.83
N GLU A 211 5.36 -13.95 32.90
CA GLU A 211 3.97 -14.49 32.82
C GLU A 211 2.86 -13.46 33.09
N ASP A 212 3.17 -12.30 33.68
CA ASP A 212 2.17 -11.29 34.04
C ASP A 212 1.94 -10.21 32.96
N GLU A 213 2.81 -10.12 31.94
CA GLU A 213 2.68 -9.11 30.87
C GLU A 213 1.53 -9.45 29.88
N ASP A 214 1.29 -10.74 29.63
CA ASP A 214 0.17 -11.19 28.79
C ASP A 214 -1.20 -10.98 29.47
N LYS A 215 -1.25 -11.00 30.80
CA LYS A 215 -2.48 -10.77 31.57
C LYS A 215 -2.86 -9.29 31.65
N TYR A 216 -1.88 -8.41 31.56
CA TYR A 216 -2.11 -6.97 31.49
C TYR A 216 -2.45 -6.50 30.06
N ALA A 217 -1.94 -7.20 29.04
CA ALA A 217 -2.26 -6.92 27.64
C ALA A 217 -3.74 -7.15 27.29
N ASP A 218 -4.38 -8.18 27.86
CA ASP A 218 -5.82 -8.47 27.66
C ASP A 218 -6.76 -7.56 28.48
N ALA A 219 -6.24 -6.88 29.52
CA ALA A 219 -6.98 -5.92 30.34
C ALA A 219 -6.91 -4.48 29.80
N ALA A 220 -6.07 -4.23 28.79
CA ALA A 220 -6.11 -3.00 28.01
C ALA A 220 -7.33 -3.04 27.06
N ASP A 221 -8.53 -2.91 27.63
CA ASP A 221 -9.75 -2.58 26.90
C ASP A 221 -9.43 -1.37 26.01
N ALA A 222 -9.21 -1.63 24.72
CA ALA A 222 -8.65 -0.66 23.79
C ALA A 222 -9.54 0.58 23.81
N VAL A 223 -9.03 1.64 24.43
CA VAL A 223 -9.76 2.88 24.71
C VAL A 223 -10.40 3.37 23.40
N GLY A 224 -11.73 3.18 23.29
CA GLY A 224 -12.50 3.57 22.11
C GLY A 224 -13.35 2.49 21.43
N GLN A 225 -13.27 1.22 21.85
CA GLN A 225 -14.22 0.20 21.38
C GLN A 225 -15.54 0.29 22.16
N LYS A 226 -16.57 0.90 21.56
CA LYS A 226 -17.92 0.85 22.13
C LYS A 226 -18.46 -0.57 21.94
N MET A 227 -18.63 -1.30 23.04
CA MET A 227 -19.37 -2.55 23.06
C MET A 227 -20.85 -2.24 22.82
N ASP A 228 -21.38 -2.62 21.67
CA ASP A 228 -22.82 -2.51 21.41
C ASP A 228 -23.54 -3.62 22.20
N THR A 229 -24.30 -3.23 23.23
CA THR A 229 -24.90 -4.15 24.20
C THR A 229 -25.89 -5.13 23.58
N LYS A 230 -26.37 -4.84 22.37
CA LYS A 230 -27.35 -5.64 21.64
C LYS A 230 -26.74 -6.73 20.76
N THR A 231 -25.50 -6.56 20.30
CA THR A 231 -24.86 -7.49 19.35
C THR A 231 -23.58 -8.12 19.89
N ARG A 232 -23.07 -7.69 21.05
CA ARG A 232 -21.83 -8.22 21.68
C ARG A 232 -20.67 -8.29 20.67
N ILE A 233 -20.64 -7.35 19.72
CA ILE A 233 -19.58 -7.15 18.74
C ILE A 233 -19.00 -5.77 19.01
N THR A 234 -17.67 -5.67 19.09
CA THR A 234 -16.99 -4.38 19.18
C THR A 234 -17.05 -3.70 17.83
N VAL A 235 -17.73 -2.56 17.76
CA VAL A 235 -17.66 -1.71 16.56
C VAL A 235 -16.32 -0.99 16.60
N ARG A 236 -15.28 -1.59 16.01
CA ARG A 236 -14.03 -0.87 15.75
C ARG A 236 -14.29 0.20 14.69
N ASN A 237 -13.68 1.37 14.85
CA ASN A 237 -13.67 2.37 13.80
C ASN A 237 -13.00 1.76 12.55
N LEU A 238 -13.67 1.83 11.39
CA LEU A 238 -13.15 1.28 10.13
C LEU A 238 -11.92 2.04 9.62
N ARG A 239 -11.73 3.28 10.08
CA ARG A 239 -10.56 4.07 9.73
C ARG A 239 -9.36 3.57 10.55
N ILE A 240 -8.37 3.08 9.82
CA ILE A 240 -7.03 2.76 10.33
C ILE A 240 -6.39 4.07 10.82
N ARG A 241 -5.92 4.09 12.07
CA ARG A 241 -5.44 5.31 12.73
C ARG A 241 -3.96 5.59 12.40
N GLU A 242 -3.24 4.52 12.07
CA GLU A 242 -1.85 4.49 11.64
C GLU A 242 -1.68 5.18 10.26
N ASP A 243 -2.71 5.10 9.42
CA ASP A 243 -2.72 5.70 8.08
C ASP A 243 -3.13 7.19 8.14
N THR A 244 -2.15 8.07 7.95
CA THR A 244 -2.40 9.51 7.81
C THR A 244 -3.09 9.81 6.48
N ALA A 245 -4.17 10.60 6.51
CA ALA A 245 -4.81 11.06 5.28
C ALA A 245 -3.86 11.96 4.47
N LYS A 246 -3.93 11.89 3.14
CA LYS A 246 -3.00 12.60 2.23
C LYS A 246 -2.93 14.12 2.50
N TYR A 247 -4.08 14.77 2.69
CA TYR A 247 -4.18 16.21 2.96
C TYR A 247 -3.74 16.62 4.39
N LEU A 248 -3.43 15.66 5.26
CA LEU A 248 -2.87 15.92 6.59
C LEU A 248 -1.36 15.71 6.63
N MET A 249 -0.74 15.30 5.51
CA MET A 249 0.71 15.12 5.43
C MET A 249 1.43 16.47 5.50
N ASN A 250 0.94 17.46 4.76
CA ASN A 250 1.37 18.85 4.87
C ASN A 250 0.13 19.74 5.11
N LEU A 251 0.21 20.60 6.13
CA LEU A 251 -0.87 21.51 6.57
C LEU A 251 -0.74 22.92 5.98
N GLU A 252 0.32 23.20 5.24
CA GLU A 252 0.51 24.46 4.52
C GLU A 252 -0.52 24.58 3.39
N GLU A 253 -1.11 25.77 3.24
CA GLU A 253 -2.18 26.03 2.26
C GLU A 253 -1.68 25.91 0.81
N ASP A 254 -0.40 26.24 0.58
CA ASP A 254 0.26 26.19 -0.74
C ASP A 254 0.88 24.82 -1.06
N SER A 255 0.60 23.81 -0.23
CA SER A 255 1.05 22.43 -0.46
C SER A 255 0.32 21.76 -1.64
N ALA A 256 0.56 20.47 -1.87
CA ALA A 256 -0.05 19.75 -2.98
C ALA A 256 -1.59 19.71 -2.87
N TYR A 257 -2.26 20.05 -3.98
CA TYR A 257 -3.71 20.01 -4.06
C TYR A 257 -4.25 18.58 -3.88
N TYR A 258 -5.15 18.41 -2.91
CA TYR A 258 -5.94 17.21 -2.69
C TYR A 258 -7.36 17.41 -3.20
N ASP A 259 -7.79 16.58 -4.15
CA ASP A 259 -9.18 16.56 -4.60
C ASP A 259 -10.02 15.67 -3.65
N PRO A 260 -10.91 16.23 -2.80
CA PRO A 260 -11.71 15.44 -1.87
C PRO A 260 -12.77 14.58 -2.56
N LYS A 261 -13.11 14.86 -3.82
CA LYS A 261 -14.12 14.11 -4.57
C LYS A 261 -13.57 12.75 -4.99
N THR A 262 -12.43 12.75 -5.67
CA THR A 262 -11.74 11.53 -6.12
C THR A 262 -10.77 10.98 -5.10
N ARG A 263 -10.52 11.72 -4.01
CA ARG A 263 -9.57 11.39 -2.93
C ARG A 263 -8.14 11.22 -3.43
N SER A 264 -7.79 12.01 -4.45
CA SER A 264 -6.49 11.94 -5.10
C SER A 264 -5.63 13.16 -4.79
N MET A 265 -4.34 12.91 -4.53
CA MET A 265 -3.31 13.94 -4.41
C MET A 265 -2.31 13.72 -5.52
N ARG A 266 -2.17 14.71 -6.41
CA ARG A 266 -1.43 14.52 -7.66
C ARG A 266 0.08 14.63 -7.46
N ASP A 267 0.49 15.73 -6.86
CA ASP A 267 1.89 16.04 -6.56
C ASP A 267 2.28 15.55 -5.16
N ALA A 268 3.58 15.51 -4.89
CA ALA A 268 4.08 15.23 -3.54
C ALA A 268 3.70 16.36 -2.58
N PRO A 269 3.19 16.04 -1.37
CA PRO A 269 2.82 17.03 -0.36
C PRO A 269 4.03 17.88 0.05
N ASP A 270 5.20 17.25 0.20
CA ASP A 270 6.46 17.91 0.48
C ASP A 270 7.43 17.71 -0.69
N LYS A 271 7.80 18.81 -1.36
CA LYS A 271 8.73 18.77 -2.51
C LYS A 271 10.21 18.85 -2.10
N SER A 272 10.49 19.24 -0.86
CA SER A 272 11.85 19.40 -0.33
C SER A 272 12.46 18.08 0.13
N VAL A 273 11.63 17.10 0.49
CA VAL A 273 12.07 15.80 1.00
C VAL A 273 12.46 14.90 -0.17
N PRO A 274 13.61 14.20 -0.11
CA PRO A 274 13.98 13.19 -1.09
C PRO A 274 12.91 12.09 -1.20
N VAL A 275 12.74 11.55 -2.42
CA VAL A 275 11.71 10.54 -2.74
C VAL A 275 11.83 9.27 -1.87
N GLU A 276 13.04 8.94 -1.42
CA GLU A 276 13.32 7.73 -0.63
C GLU A 276 12.84 7.84 0.83
N GLU A 277 12.80 9.04 1.39
CA GLU A 277 12.42 9.30 2.78
C GLU A 277 10.93 9.69 2.90
N ALA A 278 10.34 10.14 1.81
CA ALA A 278 8.94 10.55 1.76
C ALA A 278 8.00 9.33 1.89
N ARG A 279 7.11 9.37 2.89
CA ARG A 279 6.04 8.36 3.06
C ARG A 279 5.09 8.28 1.87
N PHE A 280 4.91 9.42 1.17
CA PHE A 280 4.07 9.52 0.00
C PHE A 280 4.65 10.57 -0.96
N THR A 281 4.91 10.16 -2.19
CA THR A 281 5.63 10.93 -3.21
C THR A 281 4.70 11.51 -4.28
N GLY A 282 3.37 11.43 -4.07
CA GLY A 282 2.35 11.85 -5.03
C GLY A 282 1.86 10.70 -5.93
N GLU A 283 0.61 10.79 -6.38
CA GLU A 283 0.05 9.78 -7.30
C GLU A 283 0.65 9.83 -8.70
N ASN A 284 1.13 10.99 -9.16
CA ASN A 284 1.79 11.10 -10.47
C ASN A 284 3.05 10.23 -10.52
N PHE A 285 3.82 10.22 -9.43
CA PHE A 285 5.00 9.37 -9.31
C PHE A 285 4.59 7.89 -9.39
N LEU A 286 3.69 7.46 -8.49
CA LEU A 286 3.22 6.07 -8.42
C LEU A 286 2.58 5.56 -9.72
N ARG A 287 1.90 6.43 -10.48
CA ARG A 287 1.27 6.07 -11.76
C ARG A 287 2.28 5.69 -12.85
N SER A 288 3.48 6.25 -12.78
CA SER A 288 4.55 6.00 -13.75
C SER A 288 5.53 4.91 -13.33
N THR A 289 5.46 4.44 -12.08
CA THR A 289 6.37 3.41 -11.55
C THR A 289 5.88 2.00 -11.85
N GLY A 290 6.81 1.04 -11.90
CA GLY A 290 6.52 -0.39 -12.10
C GLY A 290 6.31 -0.76 -13.57
N GLU A 291 5.40 -1.70 -13.81
CA GLU A 291 5.15 -2.31 -15.13
C GLU A 291 4.49 -1.35 -16.13
N ALA A 292 4.00 -0.19 -15.69
CA ALA A 292 3.37 0.81 -16.55
C ALA A 292 4.31 1.26 -17.68
N MET A 293 5.61 1.37 -17.40
CA MET A 293 6.62 1.73 -18.40
C MET A 293 6.85 0.61 -19.41
N ASP A 294 6.85 -0.65 -18.98
CA ASP A 294 7.06 -1.81 -19.85
C ASP A 294 5.87 -1.99 -20.81
N VAL A 295 4.65 -1.81 -20.31
CA VAL A 295 3.43 -1.81 -21.15
C VAL A 295 3.46 -0.65 -22.16
N GLN A 296 3.93 0.53 -21.77
CA GLN A 296 4.11 1.65 -22.69
C GLN A 296 5.18 1.35 -23.76
N GLN A 297 6.30 0.73 -23.39
CA GLN A 297 7.32 0.30 -24.34
C GLN A 297 6.78 -0.74 -25.33
N LEU A 298 6.01 -1.72 -24.85
CA LEU A 298 5.34 -2.72 -25.68
C LEU A 298 4.33 -2.06 -26.63
N GLN A 299 3.56 -1.08 -26.15
CA GLN A 299 2.63 -0.31 -26.99
C GLN A 299 3.36 0.47 -28.10
N LEU A 300 4.48 1.12 -27.76
CA LEU A 300 5.33 1.80 -28.73
C LEU A 300 5.90 0.82 -29.76
N PHE A 301 6.33 -0.37 -29.32
CA PHE A 301 6.80 -1.43 -30.20
C PHE A 301 5.69 -1.92 -31.15
N ALA A 302 4.45 -2.08 -30.65
CA ALA A 302 3.30 -2.46 -31.46
C ALA A 302 3.00 -1.40 -32.53
N TRP A 303 2.98 -0.11 -32.18
CA TRP A 303 2.79 0.97 -33.16
C TRP A 303 3.92 1.07 -34.19
N GLN A 304 5.18 0.89 -33.77
CA GLN A 304 6.31 0.85 -34.69
C GLN A 304 6.22 -0.35 -35.63
N SER A 305 5.83 -1.51 -35.13
CA SER A 305 5.64 -2.73 -35.93
C SER A 305 4.50 -2.57 -36.93
N ALA A 306 3.37 -2.00 -36.50
CA ALA A 306 2.23 -1.67 -37.36
C ALA A 306 2.61 -0.67 -38.46
N SER A 307 3.40 0.37 -38.14
CA SER A 307 3.91 1.32 -39.13
C SER A 307 4.83 0.69 -40.18
N ARG A 308 5.47 -0.44 -39.84
CA ARG A 308 6.32 -1.24 -40.72
C ARG A 308 5.54 -2.32 -41.48
N GLY A 309 4.23 -2.43 -41.26
CA GLY A 309 3.36 -3.41 -41.92
C GLY A 309 3.25 -4.76 -41.22
N ASN A 310 3.76 -4.89 -39.98
CA ASN A 310 3.55 -6.09 -39.16
C ASN A 310 2.33 -5.89 -38.25
N ASP A 311 1.34 -6.78 -38.35
CA ASP A 311 0.12 -6.73 -37.54
C ASP A 311 0.36 -7.23 -36.11
N VAL A 312 0.91 -6.35 -35.27
CA VAL A 312 1.08 -6.57 -33.83
C VAL A 312 0.20 -5.56 -33.09
N HIS A 313 -0.74 -6.05 -32.29
CA HIS A 313 -1.64 -5.21 -31.51
C HIS A 313 -1.65 -5.63 -30.05
N LEU A 314 -1.40 -4.68 -29.14
CA LEU A 314 -1.31 -4.93 -27.70
C LEU A 314 -2.57 -5.61 -27.14
N ASN A 315 -3.76 -5.05 -27.41
CA ASN A 315 -4.99 -5.56 -26.81
C ASN A 315 -5.57 -6.79 -27.51
N ALA A 316 -5.27 -7.02 -28.79
CA ALA A 316 -5.88 -8.10 -29.56
C ALA A 316 -5.11 -9.40 -29.34
N ASN A 317 -3.77 -9.35 -29.50
CA ASN A 317 -2.88 -10.49 -29.30
C ASN A 317 -1.74 -10.10 -28.35
N PRO A 318 -2.02 -9.90 -27.04
CA PRO A 318 -1.04 -9.40 -26.07
C PRO A 318 0.16 -10.34 -25.90
N THR A 319 -0.07 -11.64 -25.83
CA THR A 319 0.98 -12.65 -25.63
C THR A 319 1.90 -12.75 -26.85
N GLN A 320 1.34 -12.69 -28.05
CA GLN A 320 2.11 -12.64 -29.29
C GLN A 320 2.96 -11.37 -29.35
N GLY A 321 2.36 -10.22 -29.01
CA GLY A 321 3.07 -8.94 -28.96
C GLY A 321 4.25 -8.97 -28.00
N GLU A 322 4.05 -9.53 -26.80
CA GLU A 322 5.10 -9.63 -25.78
C GLU A 322 6.23 -10.58 -26.19
N ILE A 323 5.92 -11.76 -26.76
CA ILE A 323 6.95 -12.67 -27.28
C ILE A 323 7.78 -11.98 -28.38
N LEU A 324 7.13 -11.26 -29.29
CA LEU A 324 7.81 -10.51 -30.35
C LEU A 324 8.66 -9.37 -29.78
N HIS A 325 8.19 -8.70 -28.74
CA HIS A 325 8.94 -7.65 -28.04
C HIS A 325 10.18 -8.21 -27.33
N GLN A 326 10.07 -9.33 -26.63
CA GLN A 326 11.23 -10.00 -26.03
C GLN A 326 12.25 -10.47 -27.07
N GLN A 327 11.78 -11.01 -28.19
CA GLN A 327 12.65 -11.34 -29.31
C GLN A 327 13.32 -10.09 -29.90
N PHE A 328 12.59 -8.98 -29.98
CA PHE A 328 13.12 -7.70 -30.42
C PHE A 328 14.20 -7.16 -29.47
N LEU A 329 14.00 -7.23 -28.14
CA LEU A 329 15.00 -6.82 -27.15
C LEU A 329 16.27 -7.66 -27.26
N LYS A 330 16.15 -8.99 -27.34
CA LYS A 330 17.30 -9.89 -27.55
C LYS A 330 18.05 -9.55 -28.85
N LYS A 331 17.32 -9.30 -29.95
CA LYS A 331 17.91 -8.88 -31.23
C LYS A 331 18.53 -7.48 -31.15
N LYS A 332 17.95 -6.57 -30.36
CA LYS A 332 18.50 -5.23 -30.15
C LYS A 332 19.82 -5.30 -29.41
N ASP A 333 19.94 -6.16 -28.39
CA ASP A 333 21.19 -6.35 -27.65
C ASP A 333 22.28 -6.96 -28.52
N THR A 334 21.96 -7.98 -29.33
CA THR A 334 22.93 -8.54 -30.29
C THR A 334 23.32 -7.53 -31.36
N LEU A 335 22.40 -6.68 -31.83
CA LEU A 335 22.71 -5.57 -32.72
C LEU A 335 23.59 -4.52 -32.05
N GLN A 336 23.39 -4.22 -30.76
CA GLN A 336 24.27 -3.31 -30.02
C GLN A 336 25.68 -3.88 -29.86
N THR A 337 25.84 -5.17 -29.54
CA THR A 337 27.16 -5.79 -29.40
C THR A 337 27.89 -5.86 -30.73
N THR A 338 27.21 -6.26 -31.80
CA THR A 338 27.78 -6.27 -33.16
C THR A 338 28.13 -4.86 -33.64
N ASN A 339 27.29 -3.85 -33.37
CA ASN A 339 27.61 -2.45 -33.66
C ASN A 339 28.84 -1.99 -32.88
N LYS A 340 28.92 -2.26 -31.57
CA LYS A 340 30.10 -1.93 -30.74
C LYS A 340 31.37 -2.59 -31.29
N ALA A 341 31.32 -3.88 -31.65
CA ALA A 341 32.43 -4.59 -32.27
C ALA A 341 32.83 -3.97 -33.62
N SER A 342 31.86 -3.69 -34.50
CA SER A 342 32.13 -3.07 -35.80
C SER A 342 32.75 -1.67 -35.69
N VAL A 343 32.39 -0.90 -34.66
CA VAL A 343 32.97 0.41 -34.37
C VAL A 343 34.41 0.23 -33.88
N LEU A 344 34.66 -0.73 -32.99
CA LEU A 344 36.00 -1.05 -32.50
C LEU A 344 36.93 -1.54 -33.62
N ASP A 345 36.43 -2.36 -34.54
CA ASP A 345 37.21 -2.85 -35.68
C ASP A 345 37.57 -1.73 -36.66
N ARG A 346 36.67 -0.76 -36.86
CA ARG A 346 36.88 0.35 -37.81
C ARG A 346 37.76 1.47 -37.26
N TYR A 347 37.60 1.80 -35.99
CA TYR A 347 38.27 2.95 -35.38
C TYR A 347 39.41 2.57 -34.44
N GLY A 348 39.58 1.28 -34.13
CA GLY A 348 40.53 0.81 -33.12
C GLY A 348 40.15 1.27 -31.71
N GLY A 349 40.99 0.95 -30.72
CA GLY A 349 40.81 1.41 -29.33
C GLY A 349 40.43 0.33 -28.32
N GLU A 350 40.43 -0.94 -28.69
CA GLU A 350 40.24 -2.06 -27.76
C GLU A 350 41.24 -2.02 -26.58
N GLN A 351 42.45 -1.49 -26.81
CA GLN A 351 43.50 -1.31 -25.80
C GLN A 351 43.08 -0.37 -24.66
N TYR A 352 42.20 0.60 -24.91
CA TYR A 352 41.70 1.54 -23.90
C TYR A 352 40.48 1.00 -23.13
N LEU A 353 39.80 -0.03 -23.66
CA LEU A 353 38.70 -0.72 -22.99
C LEU A 353 39.17 -1.83 -22.05
N ARG A 354 40.36 -2.39 -22.31
CA ARG A 354 41.01 -3.31 -21.38
C ARG A 354 41.47 -2.50 -20.17
N THR A 355 40.71 -2.56 -19.08
CA THR A 355 41.15 -1.99 -17.81
C THR A 355 42.48 -2.65 -17.43
N ALA A 356 43.49 -1.84 -17.10
CA ALA A 356 44.75 -2.35 -16.61
C ALA A 356 44.51 -3.30 -15.41
N PRO A 357 45.33 -4.35 -15.22
CA PRO A 357 45.23 -5.22 -14.06
C PRO A 357 45.17 -4.38 -12.77
N LYS A 358 44.34 -4.80 -11.80
CA LYS A 358 44.04 -4.01 -10.59
C LYS A 358 45.30 -3.51 -9.88
N GLU A 359 46.37 -4.28 -9.91
CA GLU A 359 47.69 -3.96 -9.36
C GLU A 359 48.30 -2.69 -9.97
N LEU A 360 48.15 -2.48 -11.28
CA LEU A 360 48.59 -1.26 -11.97
C LEU A 360 47.61 -0.10 -11.76
N LEU A 361 46.32 -0.39 -11.53
CA LEU A 361 45.29 0.63 -11.31
C LEU A 361 45.34 1.23 -9.90
N THR A 362 45.64 0.42 -8.89
CA THR A 362 45.77 0.85 -7.49
C THR A 362 47.18 1.33 -7.15
N GLY A 363 48.17 1.06 -8.02
CA GLY A 363 49.57 1.40 -7.80
C GLY A 363 50.20 0.71 -6.57
N GLN A 364 49.51 -0.31 -6.02
CA GLN A 364 49.96 -1.06 -4.86
C GLN A 364 50.58 -2.36 -5.34
N THR A 365 51.87 -2.55 -5.05
CA THR A 365 52.62 -3.77 -5.36
C THR A 365 52.38 -4.90 -4.34
N GLU A 366 51.61 -4.62 -3.28
CA GLU A 366 51.37 -5.53 -2.17
C GLU A 366 49.87 -5.71 -1.94
N ASN A 367 49.41 -6.96 -2.00
CA ASN A 367 48.06 -7.31 -1.58
C ASN A 367 48.05 -7.42 -0.05
N TYR A 368 47.29 -6.57 0.62
CA TYR A 368 47.17 -6.59 2.09
C TYR A 368 46.45 -7.86 2.55
N VAL A 369 47.12 -8.70 3.35
CA VAL A 369 46.61 -9.96 3.88
C VAL A 369 46.54 -9.90 5.40
N GLU A 370 45.33 -9.94 5.95
CA GLU A 370 45.11 -10.04 7.40
C GLU A 370 45.10 -11.51 7.81
N TYR A 371 45.99 -11.88 8.75
CA TYR A 371 46.00 -13.21 9.37
C TYR A 371 45.32 -13.15 10.73
N SER A 372 44.49 -14.14 11.03
CA SER A 372 43.99 -14.38 12.38
C SER A 372 45.15 -14.69 13.33
N ARG A 373 44.92 -14.60 14.63
CA ARG A 373 45.89 -15.03 15.66
C ARG A 373 46.28 -16.53 15.53
N SER A 374 45.49 -17.32 14.81
CA SER A 374 45.76 -18.73 14.47
C SER A 374 46.47 -18.91 13.11
N GLY A 375 46.82 -17.82 12.41
CA GLY A 375 47.50 -17.84 11.11
C GLY A 375 46.60 -18.09 9.91
N GLN A 376 45.27 -18.07 10.07
CA GLN A 376 44.32 -18.20 8.96
C GLN A 376 44.06 -16.84 8.33
N VAL A 377 44.09 -16.76 6.99
CA VAL A 377 43.79 -15.51 6.28
C VAL A 377 42.31 -15.13 6.44
N ILE A 378 42.04 -13.95 6.99
CA ILE A 378 40.71 -13.38 7.21
C ILE A 378 40.32 -12.47 6.03
N ARG A 379 41.25 -11.64 5.54
CA ARG A 379 41.03 -10.71 4.41
C ARG A 379 42.27 -10.67 3.51
N GLY A 380 42.08 -10.52 2.21
CA GLY A 380 43.17 -10.16 1.28
C GLY A 380 43.51 -11.15 0.17
N THR A 381 43.28 -12.45 0.36
CA THR A 381 43.47 -13.45 -0.70
C THR A 381 42.20 -14.23 -0.95
N GLU A 382 41.79 -14.34 -2.22
CA GLU A 382 40.71 -15.23 -2.63
C GLU A 382 41.06 -16.66 -2.18
N ARG A 383 40.17 -17.33 -1.44
CA ARG A 383 40.46 -18.65 -0.87
C ARG A 383 40.71 -19.62 -2.01
N VAL A 384 41.92 -20.20 -2.06
CA VAL A 384 42.26 -21.25 -3.04
C VAL A 384 41.25 -22.39 -2.87
N LYS A 385 40.54 -22.75 -3.95
CA LYS A 385 39.60 -23.87 -3.94
C LYS A 385 40.35 -25.14 -3.50
N ALA A 386 39.89 -25.77 -2.42
CA ALA A 386 40.54 -26.96 -1.88
C ALA A 386 40.49 -28.09 -2.93
N ARG A 387 41.65 -28.62 -3.30
CA ARG A 387 41.76 -29.85 -4.11
C ARG A 387 41.37 -31.04 -3.22
N SER A 388 40.71 -32.06 -3.78
CA SER A 388 40.37 -33.23 -2.97
C SER A 388 41.62 -34.04 -2.58
N LYS A 389 41.44 -34.97 -1.62
CA LYS A 389 42.50 -35.83 -1.07
C LYS A 389 43.09 -36.80 -2.12
N TYR A 390 42.36 -37.06 -3.20
CA TYR A 390 42.80 -37.95 -4.26
C TYR A 390 43.43 -37.15 -5.40
N PRO A 391 44.45 -37.67 -6.09
CA PRO A 391 45.02 -37.00 -7.25
C PRO A 391 43.96 -36.96 -8.37
N GLU A 392 43.26 -35.84 -8.46
CA GLU A 392 42.34 -35.52 -9.55
C GLU A 392 43.11 -35.25 -10.84
N ASP A 393 42.47 -35.48 -11.99
CA ASP A 393 43.03 -35.20 -13.32
C ASP A 393 44.31 -35.98 -13.67
N VAL A 394 44.45 -37.20 -13.15
CA VAL A 394 45.49 -38.14 -13.62
C VAL A 394 45.03 -38.79 -14.91
N PHE A 395 45.56 -38.26 -16.01
CA PHE A 395 45.33 -38.77 -17.34
C PHE A 395 46.32 -39.89 -17.68
N VAL A 396 45.79 -41.11 -17.83
CA VAL A 396 46.59 -42.28 -18.22
C VAL A 396 46.64 -42.36 -19.75
N ASN A 397 47.76 -42.76 -20.35
CA ASN A 397 47.90 -43.11 -21.78
C ASN A 397 47.25 -42.13 -22.79
N ASN A 398 47.51 -40.83 -22.61
CA ASN A 398 47.10 -39.73 -23.50
C ASN A 398 45.58 -39.49 -23.63
N HIS A 399 44.79 -39.91 -22.64
CA HIS A 399 43.39 -39.52 -22.55
C HIS A 399 43.26 -38.08 -22.02
N THR A 400 42.24 -37.33 -22.45
CA THR A 400 41.97 -35.96 -21.93
C THR A 400 40.92 -35.93 -20.81
N ARG A 401 40.35 -37.10 -20.49
CA ARG A 401 39.38 -37.29 -19.40
C ARG A 401 39.72 -38.55 -18.62
N VAL A 402 39.38 -38.57 -17.34
CA VAL A 402 39.64 -39.70 -16.43
C VAL A 402 38.73 -40.89 -16.78
N TRP A 403 39.15 -42.11 -16.45
CA TRP A 403 38.32 -43.31 -16.58
C TRP A 403 37.03 -43.17 -15.78
N GLY A 404 35.88 -43.54 -16.38
CA GLY A 404 34.56 -43.34 -15.76
C GLY A 404 33.96 -41.96 -16.00
N SER A 405 34.61 -41.11 -16.81
CA SER A 405 34.03 -39.83 -17.26
C SER A 405 32.89 -39.99 -18.28
N TRP A 406 32.65 -41.20 -18.78
CA TRP A 406 31.56 -41.50 -19.68
C TRP A 406 30.94 -42.86 -19.37
N TYR A 407 29.61 -42.92 -19.48
CA TYR A 407 28.82 -44.12 -19.25
C TYR A 407 27.92 -44.37 -20.45
N ASP A 408 28.09 -45.52 -21.09
CA ASP A 408 27.18 -45.94 -22.15
C ASP A 408 25.95 -46.60 -21.54
N LYS A 409 24.80 -45.96 -21.72
CA LYS A 409 23.51 -46.48 -21.25
C LYS A 409 23.10 -47.76 -21.98
N SER A 410 23.56 -47.97 -23.21
CA SER A 410 23.20 -49.12 -24.04
C SER A 410 24.00 -50.37 -23.67
N ALA A 411 25.31 -50.22 -23.43
CA ALA A 411 26.20 -51.31 -23.04
C ALA A 411 26.32 -51.53 -21.52
N GLY A 412 25.85 -50.57 -20.70
CA GLY A 412 25.94 -50.63 -19.24
C GLY A 412 27.39 -50.56 -18.70
N LYS A 413 28.31 -49.96 -19.47
CA LYS A 413 29.74 -49.96 -19.19
C LYS A 413 30.28 -48.54 -19.06
N TRP A 414 31.24 -48.37 -18.15
CA TRP A 414 32.00 -47.14 -17.98
C TRP A 414 33.20 -47.11 -18.93
N GLY A 415 33.52 -45.92 -19.43
CA GLY A 415 34.63 -45.69 -20.35
C GLY A 415 35.24 -44.30 -20.20
N TYR A 416 36.17 -44.00 -21.10
CA TYR A 416 36.78 -42.67 -21.22
C TYR A 416 35.90 -41.74 -22.05
N GLY A 417 35.58 -40.54 -21.54
CA GLY A 417 34.76 -39.57 -22.25
C GLY A 417 35.44 -38.84 -23.40
N CYS A 418 36.73 -39.08 -23.66
CA CYS A 418 37.44 -38.49 -24.80
C CYS A 418 37.41 -39.35 -26.07
N CYS A 419 37.27 -40.68 -25.95
CA CYS A 419 37.25 -41.58 -27.11
C CYS A 419 36.23 -42.73 -27.01
N HIS A 420 35.37 -42.71 -25.98
CA HIS A 420 34.34 -43.73 -25.68
C HIS A 420 34.88 -45.17 -25.60
N SER A 421 36.16 -45.35 -25.25
CA SER A 421 36.76 -46.68 -25.04
C SER A 421 36.31 -47.27 -23.70
N PHE A 422 35.89 -48.53 -23.73
CA PHE A 422 35.53 -49.34 -22.55
C PHE A 422 36.70 -50.17 -22.00
N ILE A 423 37.94 -49.94 -22.44
CA ILE A 423 39.11 -50.68 -21.96
C ILE A 423 39.99 -49.77 -21.10
N HIS A 424 40.08 -50.08 -19.81
CA HIS A 424 40.90 -49.33 -18.87
C HIS A 424 42.39 -49.45 -19.24
N MET A 425 43.12 -48.33 -19.21
CA MET A 425 44.53 -48.22 -19.65
C MET A 425 44.78 -48.42 -21.16
N SER A 426 43.75 -48.37 -22.01
CA SER A 426 43.98 -48.29 -23.46
C SER A 426 44.60 -46.94 -23.86
N TYR A 427 45.26 -46.87 -25.01
CA TYR A 427 45.66 -45.58 -25.60
C TYR A 427 44.45 -44.84 -26.16
N CYS A 428 44.43 -43.51 -26.03
CA CYS A 428 43.35 -42.68 -26.55
C CYS A 428 43.27 -42.75 -28.08
N ALA A 429 42.13 -43.20 -28.60
CA ALA A 429 41.84 -43.23 -30.04
C ALA A 429 41.24 -41.90 -30.57
N GLY A 430 41.04 -40.92 -29.70
CA GLY A 430 40.43 -39.62 -30.04
C GLY A 430 39.03 -39.76 -30.67
N GLU A 431 38.69 -38.81 -31.53
CA GLU A 431 37.40 -38.75 -32.25
C GLU A 431 37.18 -39.96 -33.17
N ALA A 432 38.26 -40.58 -33.68
CA ALA A 432 38.16 -41.78 -34.51
C ALA A 432 37.55 -42.96 -33.74
N GLY A 433 37.80 -43.05 -32.42
CA GLY A 433 37.18 -44.06 -31.55
C GLY A 433 35.67 -43.88 -31.40
N ILE A 434 35.21 -42.63 -31.33
CA ILE A 434 33.79 -42.28 -31.22
C ILE A 434 33.06 -42.61 -32.53
N ASN A 435 33.64 -42.19 -33.66
CA ASN A 435 33.06 -42.48 -34.98
C ASN A 435 33.03 -44.00 -35.25
N ALA A 436 34.06 -44.74 -34.84
CA ALA A 436 34.08 -46.20 -34.95
C ALA A 436 32.98 -46.84 -34.08
N THR A 437 32.81 -46.41 -32.83
CA THR A 437 31.73 -46.92 -31.96
C THR A 437 30.34 -46.57 -32.48
N GLU A 438 30.12 -45.33 -32.92
CA GLU A 438 28.86 -44.90 -33.55
C GLU A 438 28.57 -45.68 -34.83
N SER A 439 29.57 -45.90 -35.69
CA SER A 439 29.40 -46.69 -36.92
C SER A 439 29.12 -48.18 -36.64
N SER A 440 29.68 -48.74 -35.56
CA SER A 440 29.42 -50.10 -35.11
C SER A 440 28.11 -50.25 -34.30
N SER A 441 27.43 -49.15 -33.99
CA SER A 441 26.21 -49.19 -33.20
C SER A 441 25.10 -49.90 -33.98
N ALA A 442 24.32 -50.74 -33.28
CA ALA A 442 23.28 -51.54 -33.89
C ALA A 442 22.25 -50.70 -34.66
N LEU A 443 21.97 -49.47 -34.23
CA LEU A 443 21.10 -48.53 -34.94
C LEU A 443 21.66 -48.12 -36.31
N ASN A 444 22.96 -47.85 -36.41
CA ASN A 444 23.57 -47.47 -37.68
C ASN A 444 23.76 -48.66 -38.63
N LEU A 445 24.00 -49.86 -38.09
CA LEU A 445 24.00 -51.09 -38.89
C LEU A 445 22.61 -51.41 -39.46
N LEU A 446 21.55 -51.28 -38.65
CA LEU A 446 20.17 -51.46 -39.11
C LEU A 446 19.73 -50.39 -40.12
N ARG A 447 20.25 -49.16 -40.00
CA ARG A 447 19.96 -48.06 -40.93
C ARG A 447 20.66 -48.25 -42.29
N ALA A 448 21.88 -48.76 -42.29
CA ALA A 448 22.61 -49.10 -43.51
C ALA A 448 21.91 -50.22 -44.32
N ASP A 449 21.29 -51.19 -43.65
CA ASP A 449 20.48 -52.23 -44.32
C ASP A 449 19.17 -51.66 -44.92
N ALA A 450 18.54 -50.68 -44.26
CA ALA A 450 17.32 -50.03 -44.75
C ALA A 450 17.55 -49.17 -46.01
N ASP A 451 18.70 -48.48 -46.08
CA ASP A 451 19.07 -47.70 -47.27
C ASP A 451 19.41 -48.60 -48.48
N HIS A 452 19.85 -49.84 -48.25
CA HIS A 452 20.07 -50.83 -49.32
C HIS A 452 18.77 -51.45 -49.88
N GLN A 453 17.67 -51.45 -49.12
CA GLN A 453 16.36 -51.99 -49.54
C GLN A 453 15.47 -50.95 -50.25
N SER A 454 15.72 -49.65 -50.07
CA SER A 454 14.90 -48.58 -50.67
C SER A 454 15.28 -48.22 -52.12
N ALA A 455 16.37 -48.79 -52.66
CA ALA A 455 16.82 -48.54 -54.03
C ALA A 455 16.23 -49.51 -55.08
N SER A 456 15.42 -50.52 -54.70
CA SER A 456 14.98 -51.60 -55.62
C SER A 456 13.50 -51.65 -55.98
N GLU A 457 12.64 -50.71 -55.58
CA GLU A 457 11.21 -50.78 -55.95
C GLU A 457 10.63 -49.45 -56.45
N THR A 458 10.49 -49.34 -57.77
CA THR A 458 9.61 -48.40 -58.46
C THR A 458 8.63 -49.18 -59.35
N SER A 459 7.35 -49.28 -58.96
CA SER A 459 6.20 -49.24 -59.89
C SER A 459 4.84 -49.47 -59.20
N ALA A 460 3.91 -48.52 -59.44
CA ALA A 460 2.44 -48.63 -59.50
C ALA A 460 1.60 -48.82 -58.21
N GLY A 461 0.72 -47.84 -57.94
CA GLY A 461 -0.49 -47.96 -57.08
C GLY A 461 -1.74 -48.37 -57.90
N PRO A 462 -3.01 -48.17 -57.43
CA PRO A 462 -3.46 -47.44 -56.23
C PRO A 462 -4.62 -48.09 -55.41
N GLY A 463 -4.93 -47.53 -54.23
CA GLY A 463 -6.30 -47.47 -53.70
C GLY A 463 -6.52 -47.60 -52.18
N ARG A 464 -6.95 -46.48 -51.55
CA ARG A 464 -8.22 -46.32 -50.78
C ARG A 464 -8.12 -45.77 -49.33
N SER A 465 -8.97 -44.75 -49.13
CA SER A 465 -9.59 -44.12 -47.95
C SER A 465 -8.76 -43.61 -46.75
N ILE A 466 -8.87 -42.30 -46.59
CA ILE A 466 -8.65 -41.47 -45.41
C ILE A 466 -9.61 -41.87 -44.29
N ASP A 467 -9.12 -41.98 -43.05
CA ASP A 467 -9.89 -41.66 -41.85
C ASP A 467 -9.01 -40.95 -40.81
N ASN A 468 -9.51 -39.80 -40.36
CA ASN A 468 -8.88 -38.88 -39.43
C ASN A 468 -9.14 -39.35 -37.99
N ASN A 469 -8.09 -39.64 -37.22
CA ASN A 469 -8.17 -39.62 -35.76
C ASN A 469 -6.87 -39.08 -35.15
N TRP A 470 -6.68 -37.77 -35.29
CA TRP A 470 -5.62 -37.01 -34.61
C TRP A 470 -6.23 -35.98 -33.65
N LEU A 471 -7.12 -36.43 -32.76
CA LEU A 471 -7.65 -35.61 -31.66
C LEU A 471 -8.01 -36.49 -30.44
N ALA A 472 -7.05 -37.26 -29.93
CA ALA A 472 -7.21 -37.98 -28.66
C ALA A 472 -5.89 -38.24 -27.89
N SER A 473 -4.85 -37.41 -28.08
CA SER A 473 -3.58 -37.57 -27.34
C SER A 473 -3.06 -36.27 -26.70
N ALA A 474 -3.97 -35.42 -26.23
CA ALA A 474 -3.59 -34.20 -25.51
C ALA A 474 -4.30 -34.12 -24.15
N LYS A 475 -3.82 -34.93 -23.19
CA LYS A 475 -3.77 -34.68 -21.73
C LYS A 475 -3.35 -35.95 -20.97
N LYS A 476 -2.10 -36.38 -21.12
CA LYS A 476 -1.45 -37.23 -20.08
C LYS A 476 -0.72 -36.28 -19.11
N ARG A 477 -1.19 -36.20 -17.86
CA ARG A 477 -0.46 -35.52 -16.78
C ARG A 477 0.67 -36.45 -16.32
N VAL A 478 1.79 -35.84 -15.96
CA VAL A 478 2.98 -36.56 -15.45
C VAL A 478 2.59 -37.33 -14.18
N GLY A 479 2.75 -38.65 -14.20
CA GLY A 479 2.47 -39.56 -13.08
C GLY A 479 1.58 -40.77 -13.40
N ASP A 480 1.05 -40.86 -14.63
CA ASP A 480 0.16 -41.95 -15.05
C ASP A 480 0.99 -43.10 -15.68
N SER A 481 1.59 -43.93 -14.83
CA SER A 481 2.09 -45.23 -15.26
C SER A 481 0.91 -46.19 -15.28
N ASP A 482 0.63 -46.80 -16.43
CA ASP A 482 -0.35 -47.88 -16.57
C ASP A 482 0.16 -49.12 -15.78
N VAL A 483 -0.09 -49.14 -14.46
CA VAL A 483 0.15 -50.29 -13.59
C VAL A 483 -1.10 -51.17 -13.64
N ALA A 484 -0.93 -52.47 -13.89
CA ALA A 484 -2.04 -53.41 -13.90
C ALA A 484 -2.61 -53.54 -12.47
N LEU A 485 -3.81 -52.99 -12.26
CA LEU A 485 -4.48 -53.00 -10.95
C LEU A 485 -5.17 -54.34 -10.68
N ASP A 486 -4.99 -54.87 -9.47
CA ASP A 486 -5.66 -56.08 -9.00
C ASP A 486 -7.17 -55.81 -8.77
N GLN A 487 -8.02 -56.38 -9.62
CA GLN A 487 -9.47 -56.16 -9.58
C GLN A 487 -10.11 -56.50 -8.20
N GLU A 488 -9.57 -57.49 -7.49
CA GLU A 488 -10.07 -57.87 -6.16
C GLU A 488 -9.77 -56.82 -5.08
N LYS A 489 -8.59 -56.19 -5.13
CA LYS A 489 -8.17 -55.15 -4.18
C LYS A 489 -8.92 -53.84 -4.42
N LEU A 490 -9.14 -53.47 -5.67
CA LEU A 490 -9.96 -52.31 -6.04
C LEU A 490 -11.41 -52.46 -5.55
N GLN A 491 -11.99 -53.66 -5.69
CA GLN A 491 -13.34 -53.94 -5.17
C GLN A 491 -13.41 -53.97 -3.63
N ALA A 492 -12.31 -54.32 -2.95
CA ALA A 492 -12.21 -54.20 -1.49
C ALA A 492 -12.15 -52.72 -1.07
N ALA A 493 -11.30 -51.91 -1.72
CA ALA A 493 -11.17 -50.47 -1.48
C ALA A 493 -12.48 -49.71 -1.74
N LEU A 494 -13.22 -50.03 -2.81
CA LEU A 494 -14.54 -49.45 -3.09
C LEU A 494 -15.59 -49.79 -2.02
N ARG A 495 -15.53 -51.00 -1.42
CA ARG A 495 -16.42 -51.38 -0.32
C ARG A 495 -16.06 -50.67 0.99
N GLU A 496 -14.78 -50.47 1.24
CA GLU A 496 -14.27 -49.72 2.40
C GLU A 496 -14.70 -48.24 2.32
N GLU A 497 -14.52 -47.60 1.16
CA GLU A 497 -14.88 -46.19 0.97
C GLU A 497 -16.40 -45.98 1.01
N ARG A 498 -17.21 -46.94 0.53
CA ARG A 498 -18.67 -46.94 0.73
C ARG A 498 -19.05 -47.03 2.21
N LYS A 499 -18.39 -47.91 2.99
CA LYS A 499 -18.63 -48.00 4.45
C LYS A 499 -18.20 -46.73 5.18
N ARG A 500 -17.12 -46.08 4.73
CA ARG A 500 -16.66 -44.79 5.27
C ARG A 500 -17.67 -43.67 5.02
N LYS A 501 -18.20 -43.55 3.79
CA LYS A 501 -19.26 -42.58 3.47
C LYS A 501 -20.53 -42.84 4.28
N GLN A 502 -20.95 -44.10 4.40
CA GLN A 502 -22.14 -44.47 5.18
C GLN A 502 -22.00 -44.13 6.67
N ARG A 503 -20.82 -44.37 7.27
CA ARG A 503 -20.52 -43.94 8.65
C ARG A 503 -20.48 -42.41 8.83
N MET A 504 -20.20 -41.67 7.75
CA MET A 504 -20.16 -40.21 7.78
C MET A 504 -21.58 -39.61 7.68
N GLU A 505 -22.47 -40.27 6.94
CA GLU A 505 -23.88 -39.92 6.76
C GLU A 505 -24.70 -40.22 8.04
N ASP A 506 -24.38 -41.31 8.76
CA ASP A 506 -25.01 -41.65 10.04
C ASP A 506 -24.60 -40.72 11.22
N ASP A 507 -23.46 -40.01 11.12
CA ASP A 507 -22.92 -39.08 12.15
C ASP A 507 -23.41 -37.62 11.99
N GLU A 508 -24.24 -37.35 10.97
CA GLU A 508 -24.80 -36.02 10.68
C GLU A 508 -26.09 -35.71 11.48
N GLY A 509 -26.59 -36.67 12.26
CA GLY A 509 -27.80 -36.56 13.08
C GLY A 509 -27.65 -35.96 14.48
N ASP A 510 -26.44 -35.73 15.00
CA ASP A 510 -26.22 -35.17 16.35
C ASP A 510 -25.34 -33.91 16.32
N SER A 511 -26.00 -32.77 16.15
CA SER A 511 -25.37 -31.44 16.24
C SER A 511 -25.17 -31.03 17.69
N ARG A 512 -24.07 -31.49 18.32
CA ARG A 512 -23.38 -30.79 19.42
C ARG A 512 -21.99 -31.42 19.62
N ASP A 513 -20.98 -30.55 19.67
CA ASP A 513 -19.55 -30.83 19.90
C ASP A 513 -18.73 -31.38 18.72
N LYS A 514 -18.25 -30.46 17.85
CA LYS A 514 -17.06 -30.69 17.02
C LYS A 514 -16.03 -29.57 17.21
N ARG A 515 -15.20 -29.69 18.25
CA ARG A 515 -13.78 -29.32 18.17
C ARG A 515 -12.99 -30.59 17.84
N ARG A 516 -12.74 -30.86 16.56
CA ARG A 516 -11.74 -31.87 16.18
C ARG A 516 -10.36 -31.22 16.23
N LYS A 517 -9.49 -31.82 17.05
CA LYS A 517 -8.08 -31.45 17.25
C LYS A 517 -7.31 -31.67 15.94
N TYR A 518 -6.79 -30.58 15.38
CA TYR A 518 -5.89 -30.56 14.23
C TYR A 518 -4.54 -31.18 14.65
N ASN A 519 -4.46 -32.51 14.67
CA ASN A 519 -3.24 -33.31 14.56
C ASN A 519 -3.56 -34.78 14.88
N SER A 520 -3.82 -35.56 13.84
CA SER A 520 -3.63 -37.01 13.87
C SER A 520 -3.18 -37.49 12.49
N PHE A 521 -2.08 -36.92 11.99
CA PHE A 521 -1.27 -37.56 10.95
C PHE A 521 -0.10 -38.24 11.65
N SER A 522 -0.39 -39.36 12.31
CA SER A 522 0.62 -40.24 12.91
C SER A 522 0.22 -41.68 12.63
N GLY A 523 0.79 -42.20 11.56
CA GLY A 523 0.54 -43.52 11.01
C GLY A 523 0.95 -43.51 9.55
N GLY A 524 2.23 -43.79 9.28
CA GLY A 524 2.76 -43.91 7.92
C GLY A 524 2.20 -45.14 7.23
N GLN A 525 0.98 -45.02 6.72
CA GLN A 525 0.38 -45.99 5.82
C GLN A 525 0.29 -45.31 4.45
N ASP A 526 1.16 -45.74 3.54
CA ASP A 526 1.20 -45.23 2.18
C ASP A 526 -0.12 -45.58 1.49
N VAL A 527 -0.82 -44.57 0.96
CA VAL A 527 -2.09 -44.74 0.26
C VAL A 527 -1.81 -45.55 -1.02
N THR A 528 -2.50 -46.68 -1.19
CA THR A 528 -2.30 -47.53 -2.36
C THR A 528 -2.95 -46.90 -3.61
N GLU A 529 -2.47 -47.28 -4.78
CA GLU A 529 -2.96 -46.75 -6.05
C GLU A 529 -4.44 -47.11 -6.26
N GLU A 530 -4.87 -48.30 -5.82
CA GLU A 530 -6.25 -48.75 -5.84
C GLU A 530 -7.17 -47.95 -4.90
N GLU A 531 -6.68 -47.52 -3.73
CA GLU A 531 -7.43 -46.66 -2.80
C GLU A 531 -7.62 -45.25 -3.37
N MET A 532 -6.60 -44.70 -4.03
CA MET A 532 -6.69 -43.41 -4.72
C MET A 532 -7.64 -43.46 -5.90
N GLU A 533 -7.67 -44.55 -6.65
CA GLU A 533 -8.62 -44.72 -7.76
C GLU A 533 -10.05 -44.93 -7.25
N ALA A 534 -10.25 -45.73 -6.20
CA ALA A 534 -11.56 -45.88 -5.53
C ALA A 534 -12.09 -44.53 -5.03
N TYR A 535 -11.22 -43.69 -4.46
CA TYR A 535 -11.58 -42.32 -4.06
C TYR A 535 -11.95 -41.45 -5.26
N ARG A 536 -11.19 -41.48 -6.36
CA ARG A 536 -11.50 -40.75 -7.61
C ARG A 536 -12.86 -41.19 -8.18
N MET A 537 -13.10 -42.49 -8.29
CA MET A 537 -14.35 -43.06 -8.79
C MET A 537 -15.55 -42.68 -7.92
N SER A 538 -15.38 -42.65 -6.60
CA SER A 538 -16.47 -42.27 -5.67
C SER A 538 -16.75 -40.76 -5.61
N LYS A 539 -15.80 -39.92 -6.03
CA LYS A 539 -15.91 -38.45 -6.02
C LYS A 539 -16.61 -37.89 -7.26
N VAL A 540 -16.49 -38.56 -8.40
CA VAL A 540 -17.03 -38.09 -9.69
C VAL A 540 -18.56 -38.11 -9.74
N SER A 541 -19.24 -38.83 -8.84
CA SER A 541 -20.68 -39.07 -8.98
C SER A 541 -21.62 -38.04 -8.29
N ALA A 542 -21.11 -37.09 -7.50
CA ALA A 542 -21.98 -36.21 -6.70
C ALA A 542 -22.30 -34.84 -7.35
N ASP A 543 -21.43 -34.32 -8.22
CA ASP A 543 -21.52 -32.95 -8.77
C ASP A 543 -21.59 -32.90 -10.31
N ASP A 544 -21.86 -34.02 -10.99
CA ASP A 544 -22.01 -34.06 -12.46
C ASP A 544 -23.49 -33.92 -12.88
N PRO A 545 -23.91 -32.77 -13.46
CA PRO A 545 -25.29 -32.56 -13.92
C PRO A 545 -25.69 -33.43 -15.12
N MET A 546 -24.75 -34.16 -15.75
CA MET A 546 -25.02 -35.12 -16.83
C MET A 546 -25.17 -36.57 -16.35
N ALA A 547 -24.97 -36.87 -15.06
CA ALA A 547 -24.98 -38.24 -14.54
C ALA A 547 -26.33 -38.98 -14.70
N ASN A 548 -27.44 -38.24 -14.78
CA ASN A 548 -28.79 -38.78 -15.00
C ASN A 548 -29.31 -38.57 -16.42
N TYR A 549 -28.50 -38.05 -17.34
CA TYR A 549 -28.92 -37.80 -18.71
C TYR A 549 -28.98 -39.12 -19.49
N ARG A 550 -30.18 -39.51 -19.93
CA ARG A 550 -30.41 -40.59 -20.87
C ARG A 550 -30.97 -39.97 -22.15
N ASP A 551 -30.30 -40.18 -23.28
CA ASP A 551 -30.86 -39.90 -24.59
C ASP A 551 -31.99 -40.91 -24.85
N GLU A 552 -33.23 -40.44 -24.98
CA GLU A 552 -34.33 -41.25 -25.51
C GLU A 552 -34.32 -41.15 -27.04
N ASP A 553 -33.39 -41.84 -27.68
CA ASP A 553 -33.44 -42.25 -29.09
C ASP A 553 -32.27 -43.24 -29.35
N ASP A 554 -32.44 -44.49 -28.88
CA ASP A 554 -31.93 -45.74 -29.49
C ASP A 554 -32.45 -46.99 -28.74
#